data_AF-A0A128FET4-F1
#
_entry.id   AF-A0A128FET4-F1
#
_cell.length_a   1.000
_cell.length_b   1.000
_cell.length_c   1.000
_cell.angle_alpha   90.00
_cell.angle_beta   90.00
_cell.angle_gamma   90.00
#
_symmetry.space_group_name_H-M   'P 1'
#
loop_
_entity.id
_entity.type
_entity.pdbx_description
1 polymer ?
#
loop_
_entity_poly.entity_id
_entity_poly.type
_entity_poly.pdbx_seq_one_letter_code
_entity_poly.pdbx_strand_id
1 'polypeptide(L)' 'MIARRLTPYQFVQEFYPGLGLQESLVVKWIKQGKLKGGKMRLGVYYVYID' A
#
# COMPACT_ATOMS: atom_id res chain seq x y z
N MET A 1 16.69 1.99 -10.08
CA MET A 1 15.29 2.36 -9.84
C MET A 1 15.06 2.33 -8.33
N ILE A 2 14.70 3.46 -7.73
CA ILE A 2 14.53 3.55 -6.27
C ILE A 2 13.08 3.18 -5.99
N ALA A 3 12.83 1.91 -5.71
CA ALA A 3 11.50 1.44 -5.33
C ALA A 3 11.07 2.15 -4.03
N ARG A 4 10.19 3.14 -4.15
CA ARG A 4 9.66 3.88 -2.98
C ARG A 4 8.72 2.95 -2.22
N ARG A 5 8.87 2.95 -0.90
CA ARG A 5 8.01 2.18 0.02
C ARG A 5 7.01 3.14 0.63
N LEU A 6 5.73 2.89 0.39
CA LEU A 6 4.64 3.68 0.95
C LEU A 6 3.82 2.81 1.89
N THR A 7 3.35 3.37 2.99
CA THR A 7 2.33 2.70 3.80
C THR A 7 0.99 2.69 3.05
N PRO A 8 0.06 1.77 3.38
CA PRO A 8 -1.30 1.80 2.88
C PRO A 8 -1.96 3.18 2.97
N TYR A 9 -1.74 3.90 4.07
CA TYR A 9 -2.23 5.27 4.25
C TYR A 9 -1.66 6.23 3.21
N GLN A 10 -0.33 6.27 3.09
CA GLN A 10 0.35 7.15 2.15
C GLN A 10 -0.03 6.82 0.70
N PHE A 11 -0.17 5.54 0.38
CA PHE A 11 -0.64 5.09 -0.91
C PHE A 11 -2.04 5.64 -1.25
N VAL A 12 -2.98 5.58 -0.29
CA VAL A 12 -4.32 6.17 -0.49
C VAL A 12 -4.24 7.69 -0.66
N GLN A 13 -3.47 8.38 0.18
CA GLN A 13 -3.36 9.85 0.08
C GLN A 13 -2.74 10.31 -1.24
N GLU A 14 -1.75 9.56 -1.76
CA GLU A 14 -1.01 9.94 -2.96
C GLU A 14 -1.78 9.59 -4.25
N PHE A 15 -2.40 8.42 -4.33
CA PHE A 15 -3.05 7.94 -5.56
C PHE A 15 -4.57 8.08 -5.57
N TYR A 16 -5.19 8.16 -4.39
CA TYR A 16 -6.64 8.22 -4.23
C TYR A 16 -7.08 9.28 -3.19
N PRO A 17 -6.59 10.53 -3.29
CA PRO A 17 -6.95 11.57 -2.33
C PRO A 17 -8.45 11.82 -2.34
N GLY A 18 -9.07 11.91 -1.16
CA GLY A 18 -10.49 12.26 -1.01
C GLY A 18 -11.51 11.17 -1.36
N LEU A 19 -11.08 10.00 -1.82
CA LEU A 19 -11.97 8.87 -2.14
C LEU A 19 -12.45 8.07 -0.92
N GLY A 20 -12.02 8.45 0.29
CA GLY A 20 -12.41 7.77 1.54
C GLY A 20 -11.96 6.30 1.60
N LEU A 21 -10.98 5.91 0.79
CA LEU A 21 -10.50 4.54 0.74
C LEU A 21 -9.86 4.13 2.06
N GLN A 22 -10.30 2.99 2.58
CA GLN A 22 -9.67 2.41 3.76
C GLN A 22 -8.34 1.74 3.39
N GLU A 23 -7.34 1.94 4.24
CA GLU A 23 -6.04 1.27 4.20
C GLU A 23 -6.16 -0.26 4.14
N SER A 24 -7.21 -0.80 4.78
CA SER A 24 -7.55 -2.23 4.79
C SER A 24 -7.77 -2.78 3.38
N LEU A 25 -8.27 -1.96 2.46
CA LEU A 25 -8.46 -2.33 1.06
C LEU A 25 -7.13 -2.44 0.33
N VAL A 26 -6.20 -1.52 0.58
CA VAL A 26 -4.84 -1.58 0.03
C VAL A 26 -4.13 -2.84 0.51
N VAL A 27 -4.28 -3.20 1.79
CA VAL A 27 -3.76 -4.47 2.33
C VAL A 27 -4.39 -5.68 1.62
N LYS A 28 -5.69 -5.66 1.32
CA LYS A 28 -6.35 -6.70 0.53
C LYS A 28 -5.77 -6.78 -0.89
N TRP A 29 -5.51 -5.65 -1.54
CA TRP A 29 -4.91 -5.62 -2.87
C TRP A 29 -3.49 -6.19 -2.88
N ILE A 30 -2.69 -5.93 -1.85
CA ILE A 30 -1.38 -6.56 -1.67
C ILE A 30 -1.54 -8.09 -1.52
N LYS A 31 -2.45 -8.54 -0.66
CA LYS A 31 -2.71 -9.98 -0.45
C LYS A 31 -3.24 -10.70 -1.71
N GLN A 32 -4.02 -10.00 -2.53
CA GLN A 32 -4.54 -10.50 -3.80
C GLN A 32 -3.50 -10.47 -4.93
N GLY A 33 -2.30 -9.91 -4.69
CA GLY A 33 -1.27 -9.74 -5.72
C GLY A 33 -1.59 -8.65 -6.75
N LYS A 34 -2.61 -7.82 -6.51
CA LYS A 34 -2.95 -6.68 -7.38
C LYS A 34 -1.98 -5.51 -7.22
N LEU A 35 -1.40 -5.39 -6.03
CA LEU A 35 -0.33 -4.43 -5.74
C LEU A 35 0.93 -5.17 -5.33
N LYS A 36 2.07 -4.73 -5.86
CA LYS A 36 3.37 -5.16 -5.33
C LYS A 36 3.53 -4.55 -3.94
N GLY A 37 3.52 -5.40 -2.93
CA GLY A 37 3.65 -4.98 -1.55
C GLY A 37 4.16 -6.13 -0.69
N GLY A 38 4.54 -5.81 0.54
CA GLY A 38 5.06 -6.77 1.49
C GLY A 38 4.57 -6.52 2.90
N LYS A 39 4.58 -7.58 3.72
CA LYS A 39 4.34 -7.49 5.16
C LYS A 39 5.68 -7.50 5.87
N MET A 40 5.95 -6.47 6.69
CA MET A 40 7.11 -6.46 7.57
C MET A 40 6.85 -7.31 8.83
N ARG A 41 7.92 -7.72 9.51
CA ARG A 41 7.91 -8.60 10.69
C ARG A 41 6.94 -8.15 11.81
N LEU A 42 6.64 -6.84 11.88
CA LEU A 42 5.75 -6.22 12.88
C LEU A 42 4.29 -6.07 12.42
N GLY A 43 3.88 -6.70 11.32
CA GLY A 43 2.49 -6.63 10.85
C GLY A 43 2.13 -5.40 10.01
N VAL A 44 3.07 -4.47 9.85
CA VAL A 44 2.93 -3.31 8.97
C VAL A 44 3.08 -3.74 7.51
N TYR A 45 2.13 -3.35 6.67
CA TYR A 45 2.19 -3.57 5.22
C TYR A 45 2.80 -2.34 4.53
N TYR A 46 3.49 -2.57 3.42
CA TYR A 46 3.99 -1.52 2.54
C TYR A 46 3.66 -1.86 1.09
N VAL A 47 3.39 -0.83 0.30
CA VAL A 47 3.31 -0.88 -1.15
C VAL A 47 4.67 -0.49 -1.72
N TYR A 48 5.17 -1.29 -2.66
CA TYR A 48 6.35 -0.99 -3.45
C TYR A 48 5.92 -0.32 -4.75
N ILE A 49 6.40 0.89 -5.00
CA ILE A 49 6.18 1.62 -6.24
C ILE A 49 7.52 1.84 -6.92
N ASP A 50 7.56 1.57 -8.23
CA ASP A 50 8.70 1.86 -9.10
C ASP A 50 8.55 3.24 -9.76
#